data_AF-A0A1I1Q0S2-F1
#
_entry.id   AF-A0A1I1Q0S2-F1
#
_cell.length_a   1.000
_cell.length_b   1.000
_cell.length_c   1.000
_cell.angle_alpha   90.00
_cell.angle_beta   90.00
_cell.angle_gamma   90.00
#
_symmetry.space_group_name_H-M   'P 1'
#
loop_
_entity.id
_entity.type
_entity.pdbx_description
1 polymer ?
#
loop_
_entity_poly.entity_id
_entity_poly.type
_entity_poly.pdbx_seq_one_letter_code
_entity_poly.pdbx_strand_id
1 'polypeptide(L)'
;MNRIIIIICLAGVLFSCKSKKSVVTKKPNTTTRDVRKTTETPSNTKVYASNTERYVDVHRETAQQEMSLYGIPASITLAQGILESGSGNGRLAVEANNHFGIKCHGWTGQKIYHDDDAAQECFRKYKDAKYSFRDHSLFLTERSRYSKLFKLKQEDYKGWAKGLRAAGYATDPKYPQKLISLIERYKLYEFDKAVLGDNYVSYKSPVTSNRTTYTVVKGDTLYSISRRYNISVKELQNLNGLPDAAISIGQELVVKPSTKK
;
A
#
# COMPACT_ATOMS: atom_id res chain seq x y z
N MET A 1 36.75 -38.65 -24.91
CA MET A 1 36.08 -39.74 -24.16
C MET A 1 34.80 -39.15 -23.58
N ASN A 2 33.70 -39.13 -24.35
CA ASN A 2 32.61 -40.13 -24.34
C ASN A 2 32.05 -40.32 -22.91
N ARG A 3 30.76 -40.05 -22.60
CA ARG A 3 29.58 -40.55 -23.32
C ARG A 3 28.33 -39.66 -23.17
N ILE A 4 27.62 -39.59 -24.27
CA ILE A 4 26.23 -39.17 -24.48
C ILE A 4 25.29 -40.29 -23.99
N ILE A 5 24.19 -39.94 -23.31
CA ILE A 5 22.99 -40.81 -23.22
C ILE A 5 21.76 -39.97 -23.58
N ILE A 6 21.25 -40.25 -24.78
CA ILE A 6 19.94 -39.86 -25.31
C ILE A 6 18.97 -40.96 -24.90
N ILE A 7 17.85 -40.61 -24.25
CA ILE A 7 16.67 -41.49 -24.20
C ILE A 7 15.51 -40.75 -24.85
N ILE A 8 15.20 -41.23 -26.06
CA ILE A 8 13.98 -41.00 -26.81
C ILE A 8 13.00 -42.09 -26.36
N CYS A 9 11.82 -41.71 -25.87
CA CYS A 9 10.68 -42.61 -25.79
C CYS A 9 9.48 -41.96 -26.50
N LEU A 10 9.21 -42.48 -27.70
CA LEU A 10 7.96 -42.37 -28.43
C LEU A 10 6.81 -42.89 -27.56
N ALA A 11 5.72 -42.13 -27.44
CA ALA A 11 4.41 -42.66 -27.06
C ALA A 11 3.44 -42.40 -28.21
N GLY A 12 2.91 -43.49 -28.77
CA GLY A 12 2.05 -43.50 -29.94
C GLY A 12 0.63 -43.00 -29.66
N VAL A 13 0.05 -42.37 -30.68
CA VAL A 13 -1.35 -42.00 -30.76
C VAL A 13 -2.12 -43.17 -31.39
N LEU A 14 -3.14 -43.69 -30.70
CA LEU A 14 -4.20 -44.49 -31.32
C LEU A 14 -5.58 -44.13 -30.75
N PHE A 15 -6.56 -44.16 -31.65
CA PHE A 15 -7.91 -43.60 -31.55
C PHE A 15 -8.90 -44.41 -30.69
N SER A 16 -9.79 -43.65 -30.01
CA SER A 16 -11.25 -43.79 -29.90
C SER A 16 -11.92 -45.17 -29.70
N CYS A 17 -12.62 -45.32 -28.57
CA CYS A 17 -13.91 -46.02 -28.50
C CYS A 17 -14.92 -45.25 -27.65
N LYS A 18 -16.04 -44.89 -28.29
CA LYS A 18 -17.25 -44.27 -27.75
C LYS A 18 -18.02 -45.29 -26.88
N SER A 19 -18.43 -44.92 -25.68
CA SER A 19 -19.46 -45.66 -24.92
C SER A 19 -20.59 -44.71 -24.53
N LYS A 20 -21.79 -44.99 -25.05
CA LYS A 20 -23.05 -44.30 -24.74
C LYS A 20 -23.52 -44.72 -23.34
N LYS A 21 -23.69 -43.78 -22.42
CA LYS A 21 -24.52 -43.98 -21.22
C LYS A 21 -25.79 -43.14 -21.34
N SER A 22 -26.92 -43.85 -21.31
CA SER A 22 -28.28 -43.32 -21.25
C SER A 22 -28.52 -42.64 -19.89
N VAL A 23 -29.09 -41.44 -19.90
CA VAL A 23 -29.52 -40.71 -18.70
C VAL A 23 -31.00 -41.03 -18.47
N VAL A 24 -31.30 -41.75 -17.39
CA VAL A 24 -32.67 -41.96 -16.90
C VAL A 24 -33.12 -40.69 -16.18
N THR A 25 -34.15 -40.04 -16.72
CA THR A 25 -34.87 -38.93 -16.09
C THR A 25 -35.86 -39.50 -15.06
N LYS A 26 -35.68 -39.15 -13.77
CA LYS A 26 -36.77 -39.25 -12.77
C LYS A 26 -37.25 -37.84 -12.44
N LYS A 27 -38.56 -37.61 -12.64
CA LYS A 27 -39.28 -36.39 -12.22
C LYS A 27 -39.21 -36.23 -10.69
N PRO A 28 -39.15 -34.99 -10.18
CA PRO A 28 -39.11 -34.74 -8.74
C PRO A 28 -40.51 -34.85 -8.13
N ASN A 29 -40.59 -35.47 -6.94
CA ASN A 29 -41.75 -35.42 -6.07
C ASN A 29 -41.81 -34.06 -5.38
N THR A 30 -42.91 -33.34 -5.62
CA THR A 30 -43.28 -32.14 -4.88
C THR A 30 -43.60 -32.52 -3.43
N THR A 31 -42.80 -32.03 -2.48
CA THR A 31 -43.19 -31.93 -1.08
C THR A 31 -43.11 -30.46 -0.71
N THR A 32 -44.28 -29.86 -0.54
CA THR A 32 -44.48 -28.53 0.03
C THR A 32 -43.91 -28.50 1.45
N ARG A 33 -42.77 -27.83 1.62
CA ARG A 33 -42.31 -27.34 2.92
C ARG A 33 -42.19 -25.83 2.82
N ASP A 34 -43.05 -25.18 3.59
CA ASP A 34 -43.05 -23.76 3.88
C ASP A 34 -41.70 -23.39 4.52
N VAL A 35 -40.82 -22.73 3.77
CA VAL A 35 -39.53 -22.22 4.27
C VAL A 35 -39.47 -20.74 3.95
N ARG A 36 -39.93 -19.98 4.94
CA ARG A 36 -39.46 -18.65 5.36
C ARG A 36 -38.54 -17.95 4.36
N LYS A 37 -39.09 -16.94 3.70
CA LYS A 37 -38.39 -15.93 2.90
C LYS A 37 -37.18 -15.39 3.66
N THR A 38 -36.00 -15.92 3.40
CA THR A 38 -34.74 -15.31 3.82
C THR A 38 -34.62 -14.03 3.03
N THR A 39 -34.68 -12.89 3.72
CA THR A 39 -34.37 -11.59 3.15
C THR A 39 -32.94 -11.63 2.63
N GLU A 40 -32.77 -11.75 1.31
CA GLU A 40 -31.48 -11.55 0.66
C GLU A 40 -31.03 -10.12 0.97
N THR A 41 -30.06 -9.99 1.87
CA THR A 41 -29.38 -8.72 2.09
C THR A 41 -28.42 -8.58 0.90
N PRO A 42 -28.48 -7.49 0.10
CA PRO A 42 -27.59 -7.36 -1.04
C PRO A 42 -26.15 -7.26 -0.52
N SER A 43 -25.36 -8.30 -0.75
CA SER A 43 -23.93 -8.29 -0.49
C SER A 43 -23.29 -7.34 -1.49
N ASN A 44 -23.05 -6.09 -1.07
CA ASN A 44 -22.34 -5.07 -1.84
C ASN A 44 -20.84 -5.42 -1.93
N THR A 45 -20.52 -6.57 -2.52
CA THR A 45 -19.13 -7.03 -2.70
C THR A 45 -18.64 -6.50 -4.03
N LYS A 46 -17.82 -5.46 -3.98
CA LYS A 46 -17.14 -4.92 -5.16
C LYS A 46 -16.28 -6.02 -5.81
N VAL A 47 -16.55 -6.31 -7.09
CA VAL A 47 -15.80 -7.29 -7.89
C VAL A 47 -14.66 -6.55 -8.59
N TYR A 48 -13.46 -7.13 -8.56
CA TYR A 48 -12.25 -6.58 -9.20
C TYR A 48 -11.77 -7.54 -10.29
N ALA A 49 -11.27 -7.02 -11.41
CA ALA A 49 -10.75 -7.87 -12.49
C ALA A 49 -9.35 -8.45 -12.17
N SER A 50 -8.65 -7.88 -11.19
CA SER A 50 -7.38 -8.43 -10.68
C SER A 50 -7.11 -8.09 -9.22
N ASN A 51 -6.21 -8.85 -8.60
CA ASN A 51 -5.69 -8.51 -7.26
C ASN A 51 -5.06 -7.11 -7.21
N THR A 52 -4.45 -6.67 -8.31
CA THR A 52 -3.85 -5.34 -8.40
C THR A 52 -4.90 -4.23 -8.39
N GLU A 53 -6.01 -4.39 -9.11
CA GLU A 53 -7.11 -3.42 -9.05
C GLU A 53 -7.74 -3.35 -7.65
N ARG A 54 -7.91 -4.50 -6.99
CA ARG A 54 -8.33 -4.55 -5.59
C ARG A 54 -7.35 -3.81 -4.69
N TYR A 55 -6.04 -4.04 -4.87
CA TYR A 55 -5.00 -3.35 -4.10
C TYR A 55 -5.07 -1.84 -4.28
N VAL A 56 -5.20 -1.38 -5.53
CA VAL A 56 -5.36 0.04 -5.85
C VAL A 56 -6.61 0.61 -5.18
N ASP A 57 -7.74 -0.09 -5.23
CA ASP A 57 -8.99 0.36 -4.60
C ASP A 57 -8.85 0.54 -3.09
N VAL A 58 -8.24 -0.45 -2.42
CA VAL A 58 -8.06 -0.45 -0.97
C VAL A 58 -7.09 0.63 -0.51
N HIS A 59 -6.05 0.93 -1.28
CA HIS A 59 -4.94 1.79 -0.84
C HIS A 59 -4.89 3.18 -1.49
N ARG A 60 -5.72 3.48 -2.50
CA ARG A 60 -5.67 4.78 -3.19
C ARG A 60 -5.83 5.96 -2.24
N GLU A 61 -6.77 5.90 -1.29
CA GLU A 61 -7.05 7.03 -0.39
C GLU A 61 -5.86 7.29 0.52
N THR A 62 -5.25 6.21 1.05
CA THR A 62 -4.01 6.30 1.82
C THR A 62 -2.88 6.91 0.99
N ALA A 63 -2.67 6.45 -0.24
CA ALA A 63 -1.61 7.00 -1.10
C ALA A 63 -1.84 8.49 -1.45
N GLN A 64 -3.09 8.90 -1.67
CA GLN A 64 -3.46 10.30 -1.93
C GLN A 64 -3.27 11.18 -0.69
N GLN A 65 -3.59 10.65 0.50
CA GLN A 65 -3.35 11.32 1.77
C GLN A 65 -1.85 11.49 2.02
N GLU A 66 -1.06 10.45 1.78
CA GLU A 66 0.41 10.53 1.88
C GLU A 66 1.01 11.49 0.87
N MET A 67 0.48 11.55 -0.36
CA MET A 67 0.86 12.56 -1.36
C MET A 67 0.59 13.98 -0.86
N SER A 68 -0.59 14.20 -0.27
CA SER A 68 -0.99 15.51 0.28
C SER A 68 -0.08 15.94 1.43
N LEU A 69 0.33 15.00 2.29
CA LEU A 69 1.10 15.30 3.50
C LEU A 69 2.61 15.38 3.26
N TYR A 70 3.14 14.60 2.31
CA TYR A 70 4.59 14.41 2.13
C TYR A 70 5.08 14.73 0.73
N GLY A 71 4.20 14.97 -0.23
CA GLY A 71 4.56 15.45 -1.56
C GLY A 71 4.98 14.37 -2.56
N ILE A 72 4.97 13.09 -2.18
CA ILE A 72 5.29 11.96 -3.06
C ILE A 72 4.07 11.65 -3.94
N PRO A 73 4.19 11.50 -5.27
CA PRO A 73 3.04 11.17 -6.11
C PRO A 73 2.33 9.92 -5.60
N ALA A 74 0.99 9.96 -5.49
CA ALA A 74 0.19 8.81 -5.10
C ALA A 74 0.41 7.65 -6.07
N SER A 75 0.59 7.93 -7.36
CA SER A 75 0.90 6.95 -8.40
C SER A 75 2.21 6.22 -8.13
N ILE A 76 3.25 6.92 -7.69
CA ILE A 76 4.55 6.34 -7.31
C ILE A 76 4.36 5.45 -6.09
N THR A 77 3.71 5.95 -5.04
CA THR A 77 3.47 5.19 -3.81
C THR A 77 2.69 3.91 -4.07
N LEU A 78 1.64 3.97 -4.89
CA LEU A 78 0.85 2.79 -5.28
C LEU A 78 1.66 1.82 -6.15
N ALA A 79 2.42 2.31 -7.13
CA ALA A 79 3.22 1.46 -8.01
C ALA A 79 4.32 0.72 -7.25
N GLN A 80 5.01 1.39 -6.32
CA GLN A 80 5.97 0.76 -5.43
C GLN A 80 5.26 -0.26 -4.54
N GLY A 81 4.16 0.11 -3.89
CA GLY A 81 3.38 -0.81 -3.07
C GLY A 81 2.95 -2.07 -3.84
N ILE A 82 2.46 -1.93 -5.08
CA ILE A 82 2.11 -3.06 -5.95
C ILE A 82 3.32 -3.95 -6.21
N LEU A 83 4.45 -3.35 -6.61
CA LEU A 83 5.66 -4.06 -7.00
C LEU A 83 6.29 -4.80 -5.80
N GLU A 84 6.51 -4.10 -4.70
CA GLU A 84 7.22 -4.62 -3.52
C GLU A 84 6.38 -5.65 -2.75
N SER A 85 5.05 -5.54 -2.77
CA SER A 85 4.15 -6.46 -2.06
C SER A 85 3.52 -7.55 -2.93
N GLY A 86 3.78 -7.56 -4.23
CA GLY A 86 3.06 -8.43 -5.16
C GLY A 86 1.56 -8.20 -5.14
N SER A 87 1.13 -6.93 -5.19
CA SER A 87 -0.27 -6.50 -5.01
C SER A 87 -0.88 -6.97 -3.69
N GLY A 88 -0.12 -6.88 -2.61
CA GLY A 88 -0.53 -7.20 -1.24
C GLY A 88 -0.54 -8.70 -0.90
N ASN A 89 -0.09 -9.57 -1.81
CA ASN A 89 -0.12 -11.02 -1.61
C ASN A 89 1.19 -11.56 -1.02
N GLY A 90 2.27 -10.76 -1.03
CA GLY A 90 3.55 -11.12 -0.45
C GLY A 90 3.46 -11.31 1.05
N ARG A 91 4.27 -12.24 1.58
CA ARG A 91 4.25 -12.63 3.00
C ARG A 91 4.37 -11.44 3.95
N LEU A 92 5.28 -10.51 3.67
CA LEU A 92 5.48 -9.31 4.49
C LEU A 92 4.24 -8.40 4.52
N ALA A 93 3.52 -8.28 3.41
CA ALA A 93 2.28 -7.52 3.35
C ALA A 93 1.17 -8.22 4.13
N VAL A 94 1.00 -9.53 3.94
CA VAL A 94 -0.08 -10.31 4.57
C VAL A 94 0.11 -10.45 6.09
N GLU A 95 1.29 -10.86 6.54
CA GLU A 95 1.53 -11.20 7.97
C GLU A 95 1.97 -10.01 8.82
N ALA A 96 2.50 -8.96 8.18
CA ALA A 96 3.11 -7.84 8.86
C ALA A 96 2.61 -6.46 8.41
N ASN A 97 1.66 -6.40 7.47
CA ASN A 97 1.19 -5.14 6.87
C ASN A 97 2.36 -4.28 6.35
N ASN A 98 3.46 -4.91 5.91
CA ASN A 98 4.64 -4.22 5.41
C ASN A 98 4.67 -4.30 3.89
N HIS A 99 4.10 -3.28 3.25
CA HIS A 99 3.89 -3.25 1.80
C HIS A 99 5.11 -2.79 1.00
N PHE A 100 6.17 -2.31 1.66
CA PHE A 100 7.33 -1.68 1.02
C PHE A 100 8.65 -2.31 1.44
N GLY A 101 8.62 -3.48 2.11
CA GLY A 101 9.83 -4.18 2.55
C GLY A 101 10.70 -3.38 3.52
N ILE A 102 10.11 -2.55 4.39
CA ILE A 102 10.90 -1.66 5.25
C ILE A 102 11.57 -2.48 6.37
N LYS A 103 12.91 -2.42 6.40
CA LYS A 103 13.78 -3.10 7.37
C LYS A 103 13.80 -2.38 8.73
N CYS A 104 14.19 -3.10 9.78
CA CYS A 104 14.10 -2.61 11.16
C CYS A 104 14.93 -1.34 11.44
N HIS A 105 16.24 -1.30 11.15
CA HIS A 105 17.12 -0.12 11.37
C HIS A 105 16.78 0.71 12.63
N GLY A 106 16.91 0.14 13.83
CA GLY A 106 16.57 0.82 15.10
C GLY A 106 15.09 0.78 15.48
N TRP A 107 14.24 0.10 14.71
CA TRP A 107 12.83 -0.11 15.02
C TRP A 107 12.62 -0.84 16.34
N THR A 108 11.80 -0.25 17.21
CA THR A 108 11.44 -0.77 18.54
C THR A 108 10.06 -1.43 18.58
N GLY A 109 9.27 -1.30 17.51
CA GLY A 109 7.95 -1.93 17.40
C GLY A 109 8.02 -3.42 17.08
N GLN A 110 6.86 -4.00 16.73
CA GLN A 110 6.75 -5.41 16.31
C GLN A 110 7.58 -5.68 15.06
N LYS A 111 8.11 -6.90 14.96
CA LYS A 111 9.03 -7.32 13.90
C LYS A 111 8.56 -8.63 13.27
N ILE A 112 9.01 -8.88 12.05
CA ILE A 112 8.93 -10.18 11.38
C ILE A 112 10.29 -10.47 10.74
N TYR A 113 10.69 -11.73 10.71
CA TYR A 113 11.91 -12.16 10.04
C TYR A 113 11.57 -12.83 8.71
N HIS A 114 12.34 -12.52 7.69
CA HIS A 114 12.17 -13.04 6.34
C HIS A 114 13.53 -13.11 5.65
N ASP A 115 13.73 -14.14 4.83
CA ASP A 115 14.93 -14.26 4.02
C ASP A 115 14.72 -13.42 2.76
N ASP A 116 15.56 -12.40 2.56
CA ASP A 116 15.50 -11.49 1.42
C ASP A 116 16.92 -11.35 0.81
N ASP A 117 17.66 -10.30 1.17
CA ASP A 117 19.08 -10.16 0.80
C ASP A 117 19.99 -11.08 1.64
N ALA A 118 19.57 -11.35 2.88
CA ALA A 118 20.24 -12.20 3.84
C ALA A 118 19.24 -13.08 4.59
N ALA A 119 19.71 -14.20 5.13
CA ALA A 119 18.90 -15.06 5.97
C ALA A 119 18.45 -14.33 7.24
N GLN A 120 17.17 -14.48 7.57
CA GLN A 120 16.53 -13.94 8.77
C GLN A 120 16.72 -12.42 8.92
N GLU A 121 16.53 -11.69 7.82
CA GLU A 121 16.57 -10.25 7.86
C GLU A 121 15.32 -9.70 8.59
N CYS A 122 15.54 -8.63 9.37
CA CYS A 122 14.51 -8.04 10.23
C CYS A 122 13.69 -7.00 9.47
N PHE A 123 12.39 -7.23 9.38
CA PHE A 123 11.42 -6.30 8.81
C PHE A 123 10.45 -5.76 9.86
N ARG A 124 10.03 -4.51 9.65
CA ARG A 124 9.03 -3.85 10.50
C ARG A 124 7.67 -4.55 10.33
N LYS A 125 6.93 -4.70 11.44
CA LYS A 125 5.54 -5.17 11.44
C LYS A 125 4.62 -4.06 11.96
N TYR A 126 3.51 -3.88 11.25
CA TYR A 126 2.54 -2.84 11.49
C TYR A 126 1.16 -3.43 11.82
N LYS A 127 0.38 -2.67 12.58
CA LYS A 127 -1.01 -3.01 12.90
C LYS A 127 -1.94 -2.89 11.69
N ASP A 128 -1.58 -2.04 10.73
CA ASP A 128 -2.39 -1.69 9.55
C ASP A 128 -1.45 -1.24 8.43
N ALA A 129 -1.80 -1.56 7.19
CA ALA A 129 -1.05 -1.18 5.99
C ALA A 129 -0.77 0.33 5.91
N LYS A 130 -1.71 1.19 6.32
CA LYS A 130 -1.51 2.65 6.26
C LYS A 130 -0.26 3.12 7.01
N TYR A 131 0.17 2.36 8.03
CA TYR A 131 1.38 2.69 8.76
C TYR A 131 2.66 2.35 7.98
N SER A 132 2.66 1.31 7.14
CA SER A 132 3.79 1.09 6.22
C SER A 132 3.82 2.13 5.11
N PHE A 133 2.66 2.61 4.63
CA PHE A 133 2.58 3.72 3.67
C PHE A 133 3.19 4.99 4.25
N ARG A 134 2.80 5.35 5.48
CA ARG A 134 3.40 6.50 6.17
C ARG A 134 4.91 6.34 6.37
N ASP A 135 5.35 5.17 6.82
CA ASP A 135 6.77 4.92 7.07
C ASP A 135 7.59 4.97 5.78
N HIS A 136 7.01 4.51 4.66
CA HIS A 136 7.56 4.70 3.32
C HIS A 136 7.66 6.19 2.94
N SER A 137 6.62 6.99 3.21
CA SER A 137 6.67 8.44 2.97
C SER A 137 7.80 9.11 3.71
N LEU A 138 7.96 8.79 5.00
CA LEU A 138 9.02 9.33 5.83
C LEU A 138 10.40 8.87 5.39
N PHE A 139 10.53 7.59 5.04
CA PHE A 139 11.77 7.05 4.50
C PHE A 139 12.26 7.87 3.29
N LEU A 140 11.36 8.27 2.39
CA LEU A 140 11.70 9.10 1.24
C LEU A 140 11.94 10.57 1.63
N THR A 141 11.14 11.16 2.51
CA THR A 141 11.28 12.59 2.87
C THR A 141 12.48 12.88 3.77
N GLU A 142 12.81 11.98 4.69
CA GLU A 142 13.84 12.23 5.72
C GLU A 142 15.27 11.96 5.22
N ARG A 143 15.42 11.18 4.14
CA ARG A 143 16.74 10.83 3.61
C ARG A 143 17.17 11.80 2.52
N SER A 144 18.22 12.55 2.81
CA SER A 144 18.77 13.58 1.91
C SER A 144 19.03 13.10 0.47
N ARG A 145 19.36 11.82 0.27
CA ARG A 145 19.57 11.21 -1.07
C ARG A 145 18.35 11.34 -2.00
N TYR A 146 17.13 11.43 -1.45
CA TYR A 146 15.89 11.59 -2.23
C TYR A 146 15.42 13.03 -2.37
N SER A 147 16.07 14.00 -1.69
CA SER A 147 15.64 15.41 -1.64
C SER A 147 15.42 16.05 -3.02
N LYS A 148 16.18 15.66 -4.05
CA LYS A 148 16.03 16.17 -5.42
C LYS A 148 14.70 15.78 -6.07
N LEU A 149 14.09 14.68 -5.65
CA LEU A 149 12.79 14.22 -6.17
C LEU A 149 11.66 15.19 -5.82
N PHE A 150 11.72 15.76 -4.61
CA PHE A 150 10.74 16.72 -4.12
C PHE A 150 10.82 18.11 -4.78
N LYS A 151 11.79 18.31 -5.69
CA LYS A 151 11.86 19.50 -6.56
C LYS A 151 11.17 19.29 -7.90
N LEU A 152 10.83 18.03 -8.22
CA LEU A 152 10.07 17.71 -9.43
C LEU A 152 8.61 18.11 -9.23
N LYS A 153 7.90 18.33 -10.34
CA LYS A 153 6.45 18.45 -10.29
C LYS A 153 5.86 17.15 -9.75
N GLN A 154 4.84 17.25 -8.91
CA GLN A 154 4.20 16.08 -8.31
C GLN A 154 3.46 15.18 -9.32
N GLU A 155 3.19 15.69 -10.52
CA GLU A 155 2.65 14.90 -11.65
C GLU A 155 3.74 14.17 -12.46
N ASP A 156 5.03 14.47 -12.25
CA ASP A 156 6.14 13.89 -13.00
C ASP A 156 6.57 12.53 -12.44
N TYR A 157 5.64 11.57 -12.45
CA TYR A 157 5.94 10.20 -12.00
C TYR A 157 7.06 9.53 -12.81
N LYS A 158 7.29 9.96 -14.07
CA LYS A 158 8.39 9.44 -14.90
C LYS A 158 9.75 9.91 -14.38
N GLY A 159 9.86 11.19 -14.03
CA GLY A 159 11.02 11.76 -13.36
C GLY A 159 11.25 11.13 -11.99
N TRP A 160 10.18 10.95 -11.20
CA TRP A 160 10.25 10.26 -9.91
C TRP A 160 10.75 8.82 -10.04
N ALA A 161 10.22 8.02 -10.97
CA ALA A 161 10.64 6.64 -11.16
C ALA A 161 12.13 6.52 -11.53
N LYS A 162 12.62 7.37 -12.44
CA LYS A 162 14.03 7.44 -12.80
C LYS A 162 14.90 7.90 -11.63
N GLY A 163 14.43 8.93 -10.93
CA GLY A 163 15.13 9.54 -9.82
C GLY A 163 15.22 8.64 -8.59
N LEU A 164 14.19 7.84 -8.29
CA LEU A 164 14.22 6.84 -7.21
C LEU A 164 15.35 5.83 -7.43
N ARG A 165 15.48 5.30 -8.65
CA ARG A 165 16.59 4.41 -9.01
C ARG A 165 17.93 5.15 -8.92
N ALA A 166 18.05 6.33 -9.52
CA ALA A 166 19.29 7.11 -9.50
C ALA A 166 19.73 7.48 -8.07
N ALA A 167 18.76 7.73 -7.19
CA ALA A 167 18.99 7.96 -5.78
C ALA A 167 19.31 6.66 -5.03
N GLY A 168 19.18 5.48 -5.64
CA GLY A 168 19.53 4.16 -5.13
C GLY A 168 18.49 3.53 -4.21
N TYR A 169 17.20 3.73 -4.52
CA TYR A 169 16.10 2.94 -3.95
C TYR A 169 16.17 1.47 -4.38
N ALA A 170 16.50 1.22 -5.65
CA ALA A 170 16.62 -0.12 -6.23
C ALA A 170 17.86 -0.20 -7.13
N THR A 171 18.48 -1.39 -7.19
CA THR A 171 19.64 -1.68 -8.04
C THR A 171 19.22 -2.04 -9.47
N ASP A 172 18.03 -2.62 -9.64
CA ASP A 172 17.50 -3.09 -10.93
C ASP A 172 17.48 -1.96 -11.99
N PRO A 173 18.17 -2.10 -13.14
CA PRO A 173 18.12 -1.14 -14.24
C PRO A 173 16.72 -0.91 -14.82
N LYS A 174 15.83 -1.91 -14.72
CA LYS A 174 14.46 -1.84 -15.23
C LYS A 174 13.45 -1.29 -14.22
N TYR A 175 13.88 -0.96 -13.00
CA TYR A 175 13.00 -0.47 -11.94
C TYR A 175 12.13 0.72 -12.38
N PRO A 176 12.67 1.77 -13.03
CA PRO A 176 11.86 2.89 -13.50
C PRO A 176 10.77 2.46 -14.49
N GLN A 177 11.11 1.57 -15.43
CA GLN A 177 10.17 1.07 -16.43
C GLN A 177 9.07 0.22 -15.80
N LYS A 178 9.42 -0.61 -14.79
CA LYS A 178 8.43 -1.39 -14.03
C LYS A 178 7.40 -0.47 -13.36
N LEU A 179 7.85 0.58 -12.68
CA LEU A 179 6.95 1.55 -12.05
C LEU A 179 6.10 2.28 -13.09
N ILE A 180 6.72 2.82 -14.15
CA ILE A 180 6.00 3.54 -15.21
C ILE A 180 4.94 2.64 -15.86
N SER A 181 5.28 1.38 -16.15
CA SER A 181 4.32 0.42 -16.71
C SER A 181 3.14 0.13 -15.77
N LEU A 182 3.36 0.02 -14.47
CA LEU A 182 2.27 -0.13 -13.49
C LEU A 182 1.39 1.12 -13.44
N ILE A 183 2.01 2.30 -13.39
CA ILE A 183 1.31 3.59 -13.34
C ILE A 183 0.44 3.79 -14.58
N GLU A 184 0.98 3.52 -15.77
CA GLU A 184 0.25 3.69 -17.02
C GLU A 184 -0.84 2.61 -17.20
N ARG A 185 -0.54 1.34 -16.88
CA ARG A 185 -1.50 0.22 -17.02
C ARG A 185 -2.73 0.38 -16.12
N TYR A 186 -2.52 0.76 -14.87
CA TYR A 186 -3.60 0.91 -13.88
C TYR A 186 -4.07 2.36 -13.72
N LYS A 187 -3.59 3.26 -14.60
CA LYS A 187 -3.94 4.70 -14.61
C LYS A 187 -3.77 5.36 -13.24
N LEU A 188 -2.70 5.01 -12.52
CA LEU A 188 -2.50 5.48 -11.14
C LEU A 188 -2.28 7.00 -11.06
N TYR A 189 -1.84 7.62 -12.15
CA TYR A 189 -1.68 9.08 -12.27
C TYR A 189 -3.01 9.85 -12.12
N GLU A 190 -4.16 9.20 -12.30
CA GLU A 190 -5.46 9.83 -12.02
C GLU A 190 -5.62 10.16 -10.53
N PHE A 191 -4.98 9.39 -9.63
CA PHE A 191 -4.98 9.71 -8.20
C PHE A 191 -4.10 10.93 -7.87
N ASP A 192 -3.02 11.15 -8.62
CA ASP A 192 -2.21 12.36 -8.49
C ASP A 192 -3.01 13.59 -8.91
N LYS A 193 -3.65 13.53 -10.09
CA LYS A 193 -4.53 14.60 -10.59
C LYS A 193 -5.68 14.87 -9.62
N ALA A 194 -6.26 13.80 -9.07
CA ALA A 194 -7.34 13.93 -8.10
C ALA A 194 -6.89 14.66 -6.84
N VAL A 195 -5.63 14.57 -6.42
CA VAL A 195 -5.05 15.33 -5.28
C VAL A 195 -4.71 16.77 -5.68
N LEU A 196 -4.19 16.97 -6.89
CA LEU A 196 -3.74 18.27 -7.38
C LEU A 196 -4.89 19.17 -7.88
N GLY A 197 -6.04 18.61 -8.23
CA GLY A 197 -7.22 19.36 -8.67
C GLY A 197 -8.06 19.90 -7.53
N ASP A 198 -8.85 20.95 -7.80
CA ASP A 198 -9.72 21.63 -6.82
C ASP A 198 -10.81 20.74 -6.20
N ASN A 199 -11.05 19.55 -6.77
CA ASN A 199 -12.04 18.57 -6.32
C ASN A 199 -11.47 17.51 -5.38
N TYR A 200 -10.18 17.57 -5.00
CA TYR A 200 -9.72 16.76 -3.89
C TYR A 200 -10.39 17.28 -2.62
N VAL A 201 -11.44 16.59 -2.17
CA VAL A 201 -11.80 16.65 -0.76
C VAL A 201 -10.65 15.97 -0.03
N SER A 202 -9.61 16.76 0.26
CA SER A 202 -8.69 16.44 1.32
C SER A 202 -9.57 15.95 2.46
N TYR A 203 -9.34 14.72 2.92
CA TYR A 203 -9.78 14.32 4.25
C TYR A 203 -9.00 15.19 5.27
N LYS A 204 -9.10 16.52 5.18
CA LYS A 204 -9.48 17.32 6.33
C LYS A 204 -10.65 16.56 6.93
N SER A 205 -10.35 15.74 7.94
CA SER A 205 -11.36 15.28 8.88
C SER A 205 -12.33 16.43 9.08
N PRO A 206 -13.66 16.23 9.06
CA PRO A 206 -14.61 17.31 9.26
C PRO A 206 -14.07 18.17 10.39
N VAL A 207 -13.57 19.37 10.05
CA VAL A 207 -12.91 20.24 11.01
C VAL A 207 -14.06 20.80 11.80
N THR A 208 -14.46 20.06 12.84
CA THR A 208 -15.17 20.66 13.94
C THR A 208 -14.31 21.86 14.35
N SER A 209 -14.93 23.02 14.46
CA SER A 209 -14.33 24.36 14.66
C SER A 209 -13.42 24.51 15.89
N ASN A 210 -13.02 23.42 16.54
CA ASN A 210 -12.35 23.39 17.82
C ASN A 210 -10.89 22.98 17.64
N ARG A 211 -10.00 23.83 18.15
CA ARG A 211 -8.59 23.50 18.37
C ARG A 211 -8.54 22.16 19.13
N THR A 212 -7.91 21.16 18.53
CA THR A 212 -7.72 19.86 19.19
C THR A 212 -6.29 19.80 19.70
N THR A 213 -6.13 19.52 20.99
CA THR A 213 -4.83 19.30 21.61
C THR A 213 -4.68 17.85 22.08
N TYR A 214 -3.44 17.42 22.27
CA TYR A 214 -3.08 16.08 22.70
C TYR A 214 -1.95 16.17 23.73
N THR A 215 -2.14 15.54 24.89
CA THR A 215 -1.10 15.43 25.91
C THR A 215 -0.22 14.23 25.62
N VAL A 216 1.08 14.48 25.44
CA VAL A 216 2.10 13.47 25.18
C VAL A 216 2.17 12.48 26.34
N VAL A 217 2.08 11.18 26.05
CA VAL A 217 2.23 10.11 27.04
C VAL A 217 3.52 9.33 26.82
N LYS A 218 3.89 8.50 27.80
CA LYS A 218 5.09 7.65 27.73
C LYS A 218 5.06 6.78 26.47
N GLY A 219 6.10 6.88 25.66
CA GLY A 219 6.26 6.11 24.42
C GLY A 219 5.79 6.84 23.16
N ASP A 220 5.22 8.04 23.29
CA ASP A 220 4.91 8.86 22.14
C ASP A 220 6.18 9.45 21.49
N THR A 221 6.07 9.61 20.19
CA THR A 221 6.97 10.38 19.31
C THR A 221 6.11 11.29 18.44
N LEU A 222 6.67 12.38 17.91
CA LEU A 222 5.96 13.19 16.90
C LEU A 222 5.46 12.34 15.74
N TYR A 223 6.21 11.31 15.38
CA TYR A 223 5.79 10.30 14.40
C TYR A 223 4.51 9.57 14.82
N SER A 224 4.46 9.03 16.03
CA SER A 224 3.26 8.31 16.51
C SER A 224 2.03 9.22 16.62
N ILE A 225 2.22 10.50 16.96
CA ILE A 225 1.14 11.49 17.12
C ILE A 225 0.68 11.97 15.74
N SER A 226 1.60 12.29 14.83
CA SER A 226 1.29 12.71 13.47
C SER A 226 0.49 11.62 12.72
N ARG A 227 0.84 10.35 12.96
CA ARG A 227 0.08 9.18 12.51
C ARG A 227 -1.31 9.08 13.12
N ARG A 228 -1.46 9.41 14.40
CA ARG A 228 -2.75 9.33 15.11
C ARG A 228 -3.74 10.38 14.59
N TYR A 229 -3.25 11.59 14.35
CA TYR A 229 -4.08 12.74 13.98
C TYR A 229 -4.11 13.03 12.49
N ASN A 230 -3.43 12.21 11.68
CA ASN A 230 -3.29 12.40 10.24
C ASN A 230 -2.82 13.81 9.86
N ILE A 231 -1.72 14.21 10.49
CA ILE A 231 -0.99 15.45 10.22
C ILE A 231 0.44 15.06 9.83
N SER A 232 1.16 15.89 9.07
CA SER A 232 2.57 15.61 8.82
C SER A 232 3.38 15.91 10.09
N VAL A 233 4.54 15.25 10.28
CA VAL A 233 5.44 15.58 11.41
C VAL A 233 5.84 17.06 11.34
N LYS A 234 6.10 17.57 10.13
CA LYS A 234 6.49 18.97 9.93
C LYS A 234 5.37 19.94 10.29
N GLU A 235 4.14 19.65 9.88
CA GLU A 235 2.99 20.47 10.24
C GLU A 235 2.72 20.42 11.75
N LEU A 236 2.83 19.24 12.37
CA LEU A 236 2.74 19.10 13.83
C LEU A 236 3.82 19.92 14.55
N GLN A 237 5.06 19.94 14.04
CA GLN A 237 6.13 20.79 14.58
C GLN A 237 5.78 22.27 14.42
N ASN A 238 5.36 22.68 13.21
CA ASN A 238 5.04 24.07 12.90
C ASN A 238 3.87 24.59 13.77
N LEU A 239 2.83 23.77 13.99
CA LEU A 239 1.69 24.10 14.86
C LEU A 239 2.10 24.34 16.31
N ASN A 240 3.19 23.74 16.76
CA ASN A 240 3.66 23.75 18.14
C ASN A 240 4.97 24.51 18.34
N GLY A 241 5.48 25.17 17.29
CA GLY A 241 6.76 25.88 17.34
C GLY A 241 7.95 24.99 17.73
N LEU A 242 7.90 23.68 17.41
CA LEU A 242 8.96 22.74 17.79
C LEU A 242 10.16 22.89 16.84
N PRO A 243 11.37 23.19 17.35
CA PRO A 243 12.56 23.34 16.51
C PRO A 243 13.07 21.98 15.99
N ASP A 244 12.77 20.89 16.71
CA ASP A 244 13.19 19.52 16.39
C ASP A 244 12.08 18.51 16.72
N ALA A 245 12.43 17.22 16.77
CA ALA A 245 11.48 16.14 17.03
C ALA A 245 11.28 15.82 18.52
N ALA A 246 11.91 16.56 19.43
CA ALA A 246 11.86 16.30 20.86
C ALA A 246 10.50 16.71 21.45
N ILE A 247 9.92 15.83 22.25
CA ILE A 247 8.70 16.07 23.01
C ILE A 247 8.82 15.46 24.40
N SER A 248 8.19 16.09 25.38
CA SER A 248 8.22 15.66 26.79
C SER A 248 6.89 15.04 27.21
N ILE A 249 6.93 14.03 28.09
CA ILE A 249 5.71 13.47 28.70
C ILE A 249 4.96 14.59 29.43
N GLY A 250 3.65 14.70 29.23
CA GLY A 250 2.81 15.76 29.76
C GLY A 250 2.76 17.03 28.90
N GLN A 251 3.61 17.15 27.87
CA GLN A 251 3.55 18.27 26.94
C GLN A 251 2.24 18.24 26.15
N GLU A 252 1.55 19.38 26.07
CA GLU A 252 0.36 19.52 25.24
C GLU A 252 0.73 19.97 23.83
N LEU A 253 0.30 19.22 22.82
CA LEU A 253 0.51 19.53 21.41
C LEU A 253 -0.81 19.86 20.72
N VAL A 254 -0.84 20.95 19.97
CA VAL A 254 -1.87 21.26 18.98
C VAL A 254 -1.74 20.27 17.82
N VAL A 255 -2.74 19.42 17.67
CA VAL A 255 -2.78 18.39 16.62
C VAL A 255 -3.76 18.72 15.50
N LYS A 256 -4.66 19.69 15.74
CA LYS A 256 -5.48 20.35 14.71
C LYS A 256 -5.68 21.83 15.06
N PRO A 257 -5.34 22.77 14.17
CA PRO A 257 -5.56 24.20 14.41
C PRO A 257 -7.05 24.55 14.35
N SER A 258 -7.48 25.57 15.11
CA SER A 258 -8.80 26.18 14.90
C SER A 258 -8.76 27.04 13.65
N THR A 259 -9.59 26.73 12.65
CA THR A 259 -9.81 27.64 11.52
C THR A 259 -10.88 28.65 11.92
N LYS A 260 -10.53 29.94 12.05
CA LYS A 260 -11.55 31.00 12.05
C LYS A 260 -12.25 30.96 10.68
N LYS A 261 -13.59 30.99 10.69
CA LYS A 261 -14.39 31.27 9.49
C LYS A 261 -14.00 32.61 8.90
#